data_AF-A0A654IP57-F1
#
_entry.id   AF-A0A654IP57-F1
#
_cell.length_a   1.000
_cell.length_b   1.000
_cell.length_c   1.000
_cell.angle_alpha   90.00
_cell.angle_beta   90.00
_cell.angle_gamma   90.00
#
_symmetry.space_group_name_H-M   'P 1'
#
loop_
_entity.id
_entity.type
_entity.pdbx_description
1 polymer ?
#
loop_
_entity_poly.entity_id
_entity_poly.type
_entity_poly.pdbx_seq_one_letter_code
_entity_poly.pdbx_strand_id
1 'polypeptide(L)' 'MLKTHKKAKVSILLKIAKLPKSSFYEWKKKLENSIDKDMELKNIIVDIFNKSFERYGYRRLKMTLKSMGYIVNHKKF' A
#
# COMPACT_ATOMS: atom_id res chain seq x y z
N MET A 1 9.20 18.34 7.47
CA MET A 1 7.82 18.72 7.83
C MET A 1 7.13 19.31 6.61
N LEU A 2 6.10 18.66 6.08
CA LEU A 2 5.36 19.15 4.90
C LEU A 2 4.62 20.43 5.27
N LYS A 3 4.92 21.53 4.58
CA LYS A 3 4.29 22.85 4.76
C LYS A 3 2.81 22.76 4.41
N THR A 4 1.93 23.04 5.36
CA THR A 4 0.48 23.13 5.15
C THR A 4 0.17 24.40 4.35
N HIS A 5 -0.04 24.24 3.04
CA HIS A 5 -0.47 25.35 2.19
C HIS A 5 -1.96 25.66 2.41
N LYS A 6 -2.29 26.95 2.41
CA LYS A 6 -3.63 27.55 2.51
C LYS A 6 -4.66 26.68 1.75
N LYS A 7 -5.81 26.36 2.37
CA LYS A 7 -6.88 25.51 1.80
C LYS A 7 -7.34 26.05 0.45
N ALA A 8 -6.70 25.64 -0.64
CA ALA A 8 -7.12 25.95 -2.00
C ALA A 8 -8.34 25.09 -2.35
N LYS A 9 -9.31 25.68 -3.07
CA LYS A 9 -10.51 24.96 -3.49
C LYS A 9 -10.11 23.85 -4.46
N VAL A 10 -10.53 22.61 -4.19
CA VAL A 10 -10.22 21.42 -5.00
C VAL A 10 -10.52 21.63 -6.49
N SER A 11 -11.59 22.37 -6.82
CA SER A 11 -11.93 22.69 -8.22
C SER A 11 -10.84 23.47 -8.96
N ILE A 12 -10.12 24.36 -8.28
CA ILE A 12 -9.03 25.16 -8.86
C ILE A 12 -7.84 24.24 -9.14
N LEU A 13 -7.48 23.40 -8.17
CA LEU A 13 -6.39 22.44 -8.30
C LEU A 13 -6.62 21.46 -9.47
N LEU A 14 -7.85 20.95 -9.59
CA LEU A 14 -8.22 20.06 -10.69
C LEU A 14 -8.19 20.76 -12.05
N LYS A 15 -8.56 22.05 -12.12
CA LYS A 15 -8.49 22.83 -13.35
C LYS A 15 -7.04 23.05 -13.80
N ILE A 16 -6.14 23.34 -12.85
CA ILE A 16 -4.69 23.47 -13.13
C ILE A 16 -4.11 22.13 -13.58
N ALA A 17 -4.47 21.04 -12.90
CA ALA A 17 -4.01 19.69 -13.23
C ALA A 17 -4.69 19.07 -14.46
N LYS A 18 -5.68 19.75 -15.07
CA LYS A 18 -6.51 19.25 -16.17
C LYS A 18 -7.15 17.88 -15.86
N LEU A 19 -7.62 17.69 -14.62
CA LEU A 19 -8.23 16.45 -14.17
C LEU A 19 -9.77 16.57 -14.04
N PRO A 20 -10.53 15.53 -14.43
CA PRO A 20 -11.96 15.48 -14.17
C PRO A 20 -12.28 15.42 -12.68
N LYS A 21 -13.33 16.15 -12.29
CA LYS A 21 -13.82 16.16 -10.90
C LYS A 21 -14.31 14.77 -10.45
N SER A 22 -15.01 14.05 -11.33
CA SER A 22 -15.50 12.69 -11.07
C SER A 22 -14.34 11.74 -10.71
N SER A 23 -13.30 11.72 -11.54
CA SER A 23 -12.11 10.88 -11.31
C SER A 23 -11.45 11.20 -9.97
N PHE A 24 -11.30 12.48 -9.61
CA PHE A 24 -10.73 12.86 -8.32
C PHE A 24 -11.51 12.27 -7.13
N TYR A 25 -12.83 12.45 -7.11
CA TYR A 25 -13.65 11.96 -5.98
C TYR A 25 -13.76 10.44 -5.95
N GLU A 26 -13.72 9.78 -7.11
CA GLU A 26 -13.67 8.31 -7.20
C GLU A 26 -12.38 7.77 -6.57
N TRP A 27 -11.22 8.32 -6.95
CA TRP A 27 -9.92 7.93 -6.39
C TRP A 27 -9.81 8.28 -4.91
N LYS A 28 -10.32 9.46 -4.51
CA LYS A 28 -10.40 9.84 -3.10
C LYS A 28 -11.19 8.80 -2.30
N LYS A 29 -12.36 8.40 -2.79
CA LYS A 29 -13.18 7.36 -2.15
C LYS A 29 -12.45 6.02 -2.09
N LYS A 30 -11.74 5.63 -3.15
CA LYS A 30 -10.93 4.40 -3.19
C LYS A 30 -9.81 4.42 -2.14
N LEU A 31 -9.13 5.55 -1.97
CA LEU A 31 -8.06 5.73 -0.97
C LEU A 31 -8.59 5.80 0.46
N GLU A 32 -9.71 6.49 0.69
CA GLU A 32 -10.33 6.59 2.02
C GLU A 32 -10.94 5.25 2.49
N ASN A 33 -11.42 4.42 1.55
CA ASN A 33 -12.02 3.12 1.85
C ASN A 33 -11.09 1.94 1.55
N SER A 34 -9.79 2.16 1.34
CA SER A 34 -8.85 1.06 1.11
C SER A 34 -8.57 0.34 2.42
N ILE A 35 -9.38 -0.68 2.73
CA ILE A 35 -8.99 -1.73 3.67
C ILE A 35 -7.96 -2.58 2.94
N ASP A 36 -6.69 -2.39 3.26
CA ASP A 36 -5.62 -3.25 2.76
C ASP A 36 -5.75 -4.63 3.41
N LYS A 37 -6.50 -5.51 2.73
CA LYS A 37 -6.79 -6.88 3.18
C LYS A 37 -5.52 -7.70 3.40
N ASP A 38 -4.41 -7.29 2.79
CA ASP A 38 -3.13 -7.99 2.87
C ASP A 38 -2.14 -7.25 3.80
N MET A 39 -2.59 -6.22 4.55
CA MET A 39 -1.73 -5.46 5.47
C MET A 39 -1.06 -6.35 6.52
N GLU A 40 -1.82 -7.27 7.11
CA GLU A 40 -1.30 -8.23 8.09
C GLU A 40 -0.20 -9.11 7.47
N LEU A 41 -0.44 -9.62 6.26
CA LEU A 41 0.53 -10.42 5.52
C LEU A 41 1.81 -9.62 5.20
N LYS A 42 1.67 -8.35 4.78
CA LYS A 42 2.81 -7.45 4.54
C LYS A 42 3.64 -7.25 5.81
N ASN A 43 2.98 -7.05 6.95
CA ASN A 43 3.68 -6.90 8.23
C ASN A 43 4.48 -8.15 8.60
N ILE A 44 3.92 -9.34 8.39
CA ILE A 44 4.62 -10.62 8.62
C ILE A 44 5.82 -10.77 7.67
N ILE A 45 5.67 -10.42 6.39
CA ILE A 45 6.77 -10.44 5.41
C ILE A 45 7.92 -9.54 5.87
N VAL A 46 7.60 -8.30 6.28
CA VAL A 46 8.60 -7.33 6.77
C VAL A 46 9.27 -7.83 8.04
N ASP A 47 8.52 -8.40 8.97
CA ASP A 47 9.06 -8.96 10.21
C ASP A 47 10.03 -10.13 9.94
N ILE A 48 9.66 -11.07 9.06
CA ILE A 48 10.56 -12.17 8.64
C ILE A 48 11.83 -11.62 7.97
N PHE A 49 11.67 -10.62 7.10
CA PHE A 49 12.80 -10.01 6.40
C PHE A 49 13.77 -9.36 7.40
N ASN A 50 13.26 -8.56 8.34
CA ASN A 50 14.04 -7.91 9.38
C ASN A 50 14.71 -8.93 10.32
N LYS A 51 13.99 -9.97 10.75
CA LYS A 51 14.54 -11.07 11.57
C LYS A 51 15.64 -11.85 10.84
N SER A 52 15.58 -11.91 9.52
CA SER A 52 16.62 -12.51 8.69
C SER A 52 17.84 -11.61 8.49
N PHE A 53 17.85 -10.39 9.05
CA PHE A 53 18.83 -9.35 8.75
C PHE A 53 18.91 -9.09 7.24
N GLU A 54 17.74 -8.99 6.60
CA GLU A 54 17.59 -8.70 5.17
C GLU A 54 18.19 -9.76 4.22
N ARG A 55 18.69 -10.88 4.76
CA ARG A 55 19.32 -11.94 3.97
C ARG A 55 18.29 -12.71 3.16
N TYR A 56 17.05 -12.83 3.64
CA TYR A 56 16.05 -13.68 2.98
C TYR A 56 15.47 -12.98 1.76
N GLY A 57 15.90 -13.40 0.57
CA GLY A 57 15.20 -13.12 -0.67
C GLY A 57 13.89 -13.93 -0.80
N TYR A 58 13.14 -13.66 -1.87
CA TYR A 58 11.80 -14.20 -2.15
C TYR A 58 11.64 -15.70 -1.83
N ARG A 59 12.56 -16.55 -2.31
CA ARG A 59 12.45 -18.01 -2.13
C ARG A 59 12.44 -18.41 -0.65
N ARG A 60 13.31 -17.79 0.17
CA ARG A 60 13.42 -18.09 1.61
C ARG A 60 12.23 -17.54 2.37
N LEU A 61 11.82 -16.31 2.07
CA LEU A 61 10.61 -15.69 2.61
C LEU A 61 9.36 -16.55 2.38
N LYS A 62 9.15 -17.02 1.15
CA LYS A 62 8.02 -17.90 0.79
C LYS A 62 8.06 -19.24 1.55
N MET A 63 9.25 -19.82 1.73
CA MET A 63 9.42 -21.05 2.52
C MET A 63 9.06 -20.82 3.99
N THR A 64 9.53 -19.72 4.58
CA THR A 64 9.23 -19.37 5.98
C THR A 64 7.75 -19.13 6.19
N LEU A 65 7.09 -18.39 5.29
CA LEU A 65 5.64 -18.19 5.33
C LEU A 65 4.86 -19.51 5.23
N LYS A 66 5.29 -20.41 4.34
CA LYS A 66 4.69 -21.75 4.22
C LYS A 66 4.88 -22.55 5.51
N SER A 67 6.07 -22.48 6.14
CA SER A 67 6.32 -23.18 7.42
C SER A 67 5.49 -22.63 8.58
N MET A 68 5.09 -21.36 8.51
CA MET A 68 4.19 -20.73 9.47
C MET A 68 2.69 -20.97 9.14
N GLY A 69 2.39 -21.76 8.11
CA GLY A 69 1.01 -22.09 7.72
C GLY A 69 0.34 -21.08 6.78
N TYR A 70 1.03 -20.04 6.34
CA TYR A 70 0.46 -19.06 5.39
C TYR A 70 0.47 -19.61 3.97
N ILE A 71 -0.73 -19.77 3.39
CA ILE A 71 -0.90 -20.11 1.98
C ILE A 71 -1.04 -18.80 1.18
N VAL A 72 0.10 -18.27 0.75
CA VAL A 72 0.14 -17.02 -0.04
C VAL A 72 0.05 -17.35 -1.53
N ASN A 73 -0.96 -16.79 -2.20
CA ASN A 73 -1.08 -16.87 -3.65
C ASN A 73 0.05 -16.06 -4.32
N HIS A 74 0.56 -16.51 -5.46
CA HIS A 74 1.60 -15.82 -6.23
C HIS A 74 1.18 -14.43 -6.72
N LYS A 75 -0.13 -14.14 -6.79
CA LYS A 75 -0.67 -12.80 -7.12
C LYS A 75 -0.65 -11.81 -5.95
N LYS A 76 -0.36 -12.28 -4.73
CA LYS A 76 -0.38 -11.49 -3.48
C LYS A 76 1.02 -11.21 -2.93
N PHE A 77 2.06 -11.71 -3.60
CA PHE A 77 3.46 -11.47 -3.24
C PHE A 77 4.06 -10.38 -4.11
#